data_AF-A0A496UJ31-F1
#
_entry.id   AF-A0A496UJ31-F1
#
_cell.length_a   1.000
_cell.length_b   1.000
_cell.length_c   1.000
_cell.angle_alpha   90.00
_cell.angle_beta   90.00
_cell.angle_gamma   90.00
#
_symmetry.space_group_name_H-M   'P 1'
#
loop_
_entity.id
_entity.type
_entity.pdbx_description
1 polymer ?
#
loop_
_entity_poly.entity_id
_entity_poly.type
_entity_poly.pdbx_seq_one_letter_code
_entity_poly.pdbx_strand_id
1 'polypeptide(L)'
;MTFLFCFILVTGAAFPSQFAHVEGFLDLDNTATPTRFGLLLVAGEDSAANAQMAQLILAAMDSLPDDASPDLYVVTLDEPGYQDIAALCGGYSGYPATLILVGHCGFIELDPCYLAMEIIDAWYTWGSPDSRRTGICNFCRRCNP
;
A
#
# COMPACT_ATOMS: atom_id res chain seq x y z
N MET A 1 -9.07 -33.13 -39.24
CA MET A 1 -9.47 -32.80 -37.86
C MET A 1 -8.43 -31.84 -37.31
N THR A 2 -8.70 -30.54 -37.40
CA THR A 2 -7.77 -29.51 -36.93
C THR A 2 -8.25 -29.07 -35.55
N PHE A 3 -7.52 -29.46 -34.51
CA PHE A 3 -7.76 -28.99 -33.14
C PHE A 3 -7.32 -27.53 -33.06
N LEU A 4 -8.29 -26.63 -32.94
CA LEU A 4 -8.07 -25.22 -32.68
C LEU A 4 -7.77 -25.08 -31.18
N PHE A 5 -6.49 -24.93 -30.83
CA PHE A 5 -6.06 -24.57 -29.49
C PHE A 5 -6.42 -23.10 -29.24
N CYS A 6 -7.52 -22.85 -28.54
CA CYS A 6 -7.80 -21.55 -27.93
C CYS A 6 -6.79 -21.34 -26.80
N PHE A 7 -5.70 -20.63 -27.09
CA PHE A 7 -4.87 -20.01 -26.05
C PHE A 7 -5.68 -18.85 -25.45
N ILE A 8 -6.34 -19.10 -24.32
CA ILE A 8 -6.83 -18.04 -23.46
C ILE A 8 -5.59 -17.41 -22.83
N LEU A 9 -5.18 -16.25 -23.35
CA LEU A 9 -4.25 -15.35 -22.66
C LEU A 9 -4.96 -14.90 -21.38
N VAL A 10 -4.66 -15.57 -20.27
CA VAL A 10 -4.92 -15.02 -18.94
C VAL A 10 -3.94 -13.87 -18.81
N THR A 11 -4.36 -12.66 -19.15
CA THR A 11 -3.63 -11.45 -18.78
C THR A 11 -3.71 -11.37 -17.26
N GLY A 12 -2.69 -11.87 -16.56
CA GLY A 12 -2.53 -11.59 -15.14
C GLY A 12 -2.58 -10.08 -14.98
N ALA A 13 -3.51 -9.58 -14.17
CA ALA A 13 -3.67 -8.16 -13.99
C ALA A 13 -2.37 -7.60 -13.40
N ALA A 14 -1.64 -6.82 -14.20
CA ALA A 14 -0.44 -6.14 -13.73
C ALA A 14 -0.86 -4.94 -12.87
N PHE A 15 -0.12 -4.69 -11.78
CA PHE A 15 -0.34 -3.51 -10.96
C PHE A 15 -0.07 -2.23 -11.77
N PRO A 16 -0.74 -1.10 -11.43
CA PRO A 16 -0.42 0.20 -12.01
C PRO A 16 1.06 0.55 -11.78
N SER A 17 1.72 1.17 -12.76
CA SER A 17 3.17 1.47 -12.70
C SER A 17 3.58 2.43 -11.58
N GLN A 18 2.61 3.08 -10.93
CA GLN A 18 2.80 3.94 -9.78
C GLN A 18 3.17 3.15 -8.51
N PHE A 19 2.81 1.86 -8.44
CA PHE A 19 3.15 1.01 -7.31
C PHE A 19 4.55 0.44 -7.48
N ALA A 20 5.44 0.75 -6.53
CA ALA A 20 6.74 0.11 -6.43
C ALA A 20 6.58 -1.25 -5.75
N HIS A 21 7.15 -2.30 -6.36
CA HIS A 21 7.22 -3.61 -5.73
C HIS A 21 8.21 -3.58 -4.56
N VAL A 22 7.85 -4.25 -3.47
CA VAL A 22 8.73 -4.42 -2.31
C VAL A 22 8.81 -5.87 -1.87
N GLU A 23 10.02 -6.32 -1.52
CA GLU A 23 10.27 -7.73 -1.18
C GLU A 23 9.93 -8.05 0.30
N GLY A 24 9.86 -7.04 1.16
CA GLY A 24 9.70 -7.21 2.61
C GLY A 24 10.00 -5.94 3.43
N PHE A 25 10.04 -6.07 4.75
CA PHE A 25 10.30 -4.92 5.64
C PHE A 25 11.66 -4.26 5.43
N LEU A 26 12.71 -5.03 5.15
CA LEU A 26 14.03 -4.46 4.92
C LEU A 26 14.04 -3.59 3.66
N ASP A 27 13.36 -4.05 2.61
CA ASP A 27 13.24 -3.31 1.36
C ASP A 27 12.34 -2.07 1.50
N LEU A 28 11.23 -2.21 2.22
CA LEU A 28 10.39 -1.08 2.64
C LEU A 28 11.18 -0.05 3.46
N ASP A 29 12.02 -0.47 4.40
CA ASP A 29 12.83 0.44 5.21
C ASP A 29 13.89 1.19 4.38
N ASN A 30 14.43 0.53 3.34
CA ASN A 30 15.38 1.15 2.42
C ASN A 30 14.71 2.11 1.41
N THR A 31 13.46 1.82 1.03
CA THR A 31 12.74 2.55 -0.02
C THR A 31 11.86 3.67 0.55
N ALA A 32 11.24 3.45 1.71
CA ALA A 32 10.39 4.43 2.37
C ALA A 32 11.22 5.57 2.95
N THR A 33 10.86 6.80 2.59
CA THR A 33 11.52 7.98 3.16
C THR A 33 10.90 8.28 4.55
N PRO A 34 11.69 8.51 5.61
CA PRO A 34 11.17 8.71 6.97
C PRO A 34 10.14 9.84 7.14
N THR A 35 10.19 10.86 6.27
CA THR A 35 9.30 12.02 6.31
C THR A 35 8.12 11.93 5.34
N ARG A 36 8.04 10.87 4.54
CA ARG A 36 6.99 10.72 3.53
C ARG A 36 5.87 9.82 4.03
N PHE A 37 4.67 10.13 3.55
CA PHE A 37 3.48 9.31 3.73
C PHE A 37 3.45 8.28 2.61
N GLY A 38 3.13 7.03 2.94
CA GLY A 38 3.00 5.97 1.95
C GLY A 38 1.78 5.11 2.16
N LEU A 39 1.41 4.37 1.12
CA LEU A 39 0.40 3.32 1.15
C LEU A 39 1.03 2.03 0.61
N LEU A 40 0.76 0.91 1.29
CA LEU A 40 1.20 -0.42 0.90
C LEU A 40 -0.01 -1.30 0.65
N LEU A 41 -0.12 -1.76 -0.59
CA LEU A 41 -1.06 -2.80 -0.98
C LEU A 41 -0.45 -4.17 -0.66
N VAL A 42 -1.10 -4.91 0.23
CA VAL A 42 -0.77 -6.32 0.50
C VAL A 42 -1.70 -7.17 -0.36
N ALA A 43 -1.17 -7.69 -1.47
CA ALA A 43 -1.93 -8.41 -2.46
C ALA A 43 -2.40 -9.77 -1.94
N GLY A 44 -3.60 -10.20 -2.32
CA GLY A 44 -4.12 -11.56 -2.09
C GLY A 44 -3.91 -12.48 -3.30
N GLU A 45 -4.47 -13.69 -3.23
CA GLU A 45 -4.43 -14.66 -4.34
C GLU A 45 -5.23 -14.19 -5.57
N ASP A 46 -6.27 -13.40 -5.37
CA ASP A 46 -7.15 -12.91 -6.45
C ASP A 46 -6.57 -11.67 -7.14
N SER A 47 -5.97 -11.88 -8.31
CA SER A 47 -5.41 -10.81 -9.15
C SER A 47 -6.42 -9.73 -9.55
N ALA A 48 -7.70 -10.07 -9.74
CA ALA A 48 -8.72 -9.09 -10.11
C ALA A 48 -9.08 -8.19 -8.92
N ALA A 49 -9.22 -8.79 -7.73
CA ALA A 49 -9.43 -8.04 -6.49
C ALA A 49 -8.23 -7.12 -6.19
N ASN A 50 -7.00 -7.60 -6.39
CA ASN A 50 -5.78 -6.81 -6.23
C ASN A 50 -5.76 -5.58 -7.13
N ALA A 51 -6.07 -5.77 -8.43
CA ALA A 51 -6.13 -4.68 -9.39
C ALA A 51 -7.24 -3.68 -9.05
N GLN A 52 -8.41 -4.17 -8.61
CA GLN A 52 -9.51 -3.32 -8.16
C GLN A 52 -9.10 -2.47 -6.96
N MET A 53 -8.45 -3.06 -5.96
CA MET A 53 -7.96 -2.34 -4.79
C MET A 53 -6.93 -1.27 -5.16
N ALA A 54 -5.98 -1.60 -6.03
CA ALA A 54 -4.99 -0.63 -6.52
C ALA A 54 -5.67 0.59 -7.20
N GLN A 55 -6.72 0.36 -8.00
CA GLN A 55 -7.48 1.44 -8.62
C GLN A 55 -8.27 2.26 -7.59
N LEU A 56 -8.83 1.63 -6.55
CA LEU A 56 -9.50 2.35 -5.47
C LEU A 56 -8.53 3.24 -4.68
N ILE A 57 -7.30 2.76 -4.44
CA ILE A 57 -6.24 3.57 -3.81
C ILE A 57 -5.92 4.79 -4.69
N LEU A 58 -5.70 4.60 -5.99
CA LEU A 58 -5.40 5.70 -6.91
C LEU A 58 -6.56 6.72 -6.98
N ALA A 59 -7.80 6.24 -7.07
CA ALA A 59 -8.97 7.12 -7.08
C ALA A 59 -9.14 7.89 -5.74
N ALA A 60 -8.77 7.28 -4.61
CA ALA A 60 -8.76 7.97 -3.33
C ALA A 60 -7.69 9.07 -3.27
N MET A 61 -6.54 8.87 -3.90
CA MET A 61 -5.48 9.88 -3.98
C MET A 61 -5.93 11.13 -4.73
N ASP A 62 -6.80 11.00 -5.73
CA ASP A 62 -7.37 12.15 -6.46
C ASP A 62 -8.22 13.06 -5.55
N SER A 63 -8.59 12.60 -4.34
CA SER A 63 -9.31 13.38 -3.34
C SER A 63 -8.39 14.07 -2.32
N LEU A 64 -7.08 13.83 -2.40
CA LEU A 64 -6.09 14.52 -1.57
C LEU A 64 -5.78 15.92 -2.15
N PRO A 65 -5.23 16.83 -1.34
CA PRO A 65 -4.73 18.12 -1.85
C PRO A 65 -3.73 17.97 -3.00
N ASP A 66 -3.67 18.94 -3.92
CA ASP A 66 -2.82 18.89 -5.12
C ASP A 66 -1.32 18.73 -4.84
N ASP A 67 -0.86 19.13 -3.65
CA ASP A 67 0.52 19.02 -3.19
C ASP A 67 0.81 17.69 -2.47
N ALA A 68 -0.21 16.85 -2.27
CA ALA A 68 -0.05 15.53 -1.69
C ALA A 68 0.68 14.59 -2.66
N SER A 69 1.76 13.97 -2.18
CA SER A 69 2.52 12.98 -2.95
C SER A 69 2.84 11.73 -2.12
N PRO A 70 1.81 10.90 -1.81
CA PRO A 70 2.00 9.60 -1.20
C PRO A 70 2.90 8.69 -2.05
N ASP A 71 3.80 7.95 -1.39
CA ASP A 71 4.48 6.83 -2.05
C ASP A 71 3.57 5.60 -2.08
N LEU A 72 3.59 4.84 -3.18
CA LEU A 72 2.77 3.65 -3.33
C LEU A 72 3.64 2.41 -3.46
N TYR A 73 3.34 1.41 -2.63
CA TYR A 73 4.07 0.15 -2.58
C TYR A 73 3.11 -1.03 -2.74
N VAL A 74 3.63 -2.14 -3.26
CA VAL A 74 2.90 -3.41 -3.33
C VAL A 74 3.81 -4.55 -2.93
N VAL A 75 3.29 -5.48 -2.13
CA VAL A 75 3.93 -6.77 -1.84
C VAL A 75 3.00 -7.89 -2.32
N THR A 76 3.58 -8.89 -2.98
CA THR A 76 2.86 -10.04 -3.54
C THR A 76 3.26 -11.34 -2.84
N LEU A 77 2.43 -12.38 -2.97
CA LEU A 77 2.59 -13.64 -2.22
C LEU A 77 3.91 -14.38 -2.50
N ASP A 78 4.53 -14.10 -3.65
CA ASP A 78 5.80 -14.66 -4.09
C ASP A 78 7.02 -13.95 -3.47
N GLU A 79 6.81 -12.82 -2.80
CA GLU A 79 7.88 -12.05 -2.19
C GLU A 79 8.39 -12.69 -0.89
N PRO A 80 9.71 -12.75 -0.67
CA PRO A 80 10.30 -13.44 0.49
C PRO A 80 9.78 -12.97 1.85
N GLY A 81 9.52 -11.67 2.01
CA GLY A 81 9.04 -11.04 3.23
C GLY A 81 7.53 -10.87 3.31
N TYR A 82 6.76 -11.43 2.37
CA TYR A 82 5.31 -11.28 2.31
C TYR A 82 4.63 -11.69 3.62
N GLN A 83 5.01 -12.85 4.19
CA GLN A 83 4.37 -13.38 5.39
C GLN A 83 4.50 -12.46 6.60
N ASP A 84 5.65 -11.78 6.74
CA ASP A 84 5.89 -10.86 7.85
C ASP A 84 5.04 -9.59 7.72
N ILE A 85 4.87 -9.08 6.50
CA ILE A 85 4.00 -7.92 6.22
C ILE A 85 2.53 -8.32 6.36
N ALA A 86 2.15 -9.46 5.79
CA ALA A 86 0.80 -10.01 5.86
C ALA A 86 0.35 -10.24 7.31
N ALA A 87 1.27 -10.59 8.22
CA ALA A 87 0.97 -10.73 9.64
C ALA A 87 0.57 -9.41 10.34
N LEU A 88 0.84 -8.24 9.74
CA LEU A 88 0.31 -6.95 10.22
C LEU A 88 -1.16 -6.75 9.85
N CYS A 89 -1.66 -7.50 8.87
CA CYS A 89 -3.04 -7.44 8.41
C CYS A 89 -3.88 -8.43 9.24
N GLY A 90 -4.97 -7.96 9.81
CA GLY A 90 -5.85 -8.78 10.65
C GLY A 90 -6.92 -7.98 11.40
N GLY A 91 -6.91 -6.66 11.28
CA GLY A 91 -7.99 -5.79 11.73
C GLY A 91 -9.25 -5.93 10.89
N TYR A 92 -9.12 -6.28 9.61
CA TYR A 92 -10.25 -6.50 8.70
C TYR A 92 -10.21 -7.87 8.03
N SER A 93 -11.30 -8.24 7.36
CA SER A 93 -11.46 -9.58 6.79
C SER A 93 -10.95 -9.65 5.35
N GLY A 94 -9.83 -10.36 5.18
CA GLY A 94 -9.37 -10.86 3.89
C GLY A 94 -8.30 -10.01 3.20
N TYR A 95 -7.93 -10.46 2.00
CA TYR A 95 -7.00 -9.80 1.11
C TYR A 95 -7.71 -9.44 -0.21
N PRO A 96 -7.27 -8.41 -0.95
CA PRO A 96 -6.14 -7.52 -0.63
C PRO A 96 -6.41 -6.61 0.57
N ALA A 97 -5.35 -6.30 1.31
CA ALA A 97 -5.36 -5.35 2.42
C ALA A 97 -4.55 -4.10 2.06
N THR A 98 -4.89 -2.95 2.66
CA THR A 98 -4.14 -1.71 2.48
C THR A 98 -3.61 -1.25 3.83
N LEU A 99 -2.30 -1.02 3.89
CA LEU A 99 -1.63 -0.45 5.05
C LEU A 99 -1.18 0.98 4.73
N ILE A 100 -1.30 1.89 5.68
CA ILE A 100 -0.59 3.16 5.65
C ILE A 100 0.81 2.97 6.21
N LEU A 101 1.77 3.64 5.59
CA LEU A 101 3.11 3.86 6.10
C LEU A 101 3.20 5.28 6.63
N VAL A 102 3.20 5.39 7.94
CA VAL A 102 3.38 6.66 8.64
C VAL A 102 4.89 6.86 8.88
N GLY A 103 5.57 7.44 7.89
CA GLY A 103 7.03 7.35 7.79
C GLY A 103 7.45 5.90 7.49
N HIS A 104 8.62 5.47 7.98
CA HIS A 104 9.09 4.07 7.81
C HIS A 104 8.81 3.15 9.02
N CYS A 105 8.20 3.67 10.10
CA CYS A 105 8.11 2.97 11.40
C CYS A 105 6.68 2.64 11.85
N GLY A 106 5.66 3.30 11.29
CA GLY A 106 4.27 3.10 11.67
C GLY A 106 3.48 2.44 10.55
N PHE A 107 2.81 1.33 10.86
CA PHE A 107 1.91 0.62 9.95
C PHE A 107 0.51 0.61 10.53
N ILE A 108 -0.48 1.02 9.73
CA ILE A 108 -1.90 1.02 10.13
C ILE A 108 -2.71 0.40 9.01
N GLU A 109 -3.41 -0.69 9.30
CA GLU A 109 -4.35 -1.29 8.35
C GLU A 109 -5.61 -0.43 8.19
N LEU A 110 -6.05 -0.26 6.95
CA LEU A 110 -7.23 0.52 6.61
C LEU A 110 -8.45 -0.35 6.34
N ASP A 111 -9.62 0.14 6.74
CA ASP A 111 -10.90 -0.50 6.42
C ASP A 111 -11.17 -0.40 4.91
N PRO A 112 -11.22 -1.52 4.18
CA PRO A 112 -11.54 -1.53 2.75
C PRO A 112 -12.90 -0.89 2.42
N CYS A 113 -13.89 -0.95 3.32
CA CYS A 113 -15.23 -0.39 3.10
C CYS A 113 -15.24 1.14 3.11
N TYR A 114 -14.26 1.74 3.78
CA TYR A 114 -14.14 3.19 3.96
C TYR A 114 -12.81 3.74 3.44
N LEU A 115 -12.13 2.99 2.57
CA LEU A 115 -10.75 3.20 2.15
C LEU A 115 -10.44 4.66 1.77
N ALA A 116 -11.29 5.28 0.96
CA ALA A 116 -11.06 6.67 0.54
C ALA A 116 -11.07 7.65 1.72
N MET A 117 -12.01 7.51 2.64
CA MET A 117 -12.07 8.37 3.84
C MET A 117 -10.91 8.09 4.78
N GLU A 118 -10.56 6.82 4.98
CA GLU A 118 -9.43 6.40 5.79
C GLU A 118 -8.09 6.94 5.25
N ILE A 119 -7.86 6.90 3.93
CA ILE A 119 -6.67 7.48 3.29
C ILE A 119 -6.62 9.01 3.51
N ILE A 120 -7.76 9.70 3.32
CA ILE A 120 -7.84 11.15 3.52
C ILE A 120 -7.55 11.52 4.99
N ASP A 121 -8.19 10.85 5.95
CA ASP A 121 -7.99 11.09 7.37
C ASP A 121 -6.53 10.83 7.78
N ALA A 122 -5.96 9.75 7.28
CA ALA A 122 -4.56 9.43 7.51
C ALA A 122 -3.59 10.44 6.91
N TRP A 123 -3.87 10.93 5.70
CA TRP A 123 -3.08 12.00 5.10
C TRP A 123 -3.11 13.26 5.98
N TYR A 124 -4.29 13.75 6.36
CA TYR A 124 -4.39 14.94 7.20
C TYR A 124 -3.79 14.74 8.59
N THR A 125 -3.85 13.52 9.12
CA THR A 125 -3.28 13.20 10.44
C THR A 125 -1.77 13.09 10.37
N TRP A 126 -1.21 12.42 9.36
CA TRP A 126 0.18 11.96 9.38
C TRP A 126 1.04 12.41 8.20
N GLY A 127 0.45 12.66 7.03
CA GLY A 127 1.16 13.01 5.80
C GLY A 127 1.23 14.51 5.51
N SER A 128 0.25 15.29 5.97
CA SER A 128 0.23 16.74 5.80
C SER A 128 1.40 17.40 6.56
N PRO A 129 2.19 18.27 5.90
CA PRO A 129 3.26 19.04 6.55
C PRO A 129 2.76 19.95 7.68
N ASP A 130 1.51 20.40 7.60
CA ASP A 130 0.89 21.30 8.58
C ASP A 130 0.29 20.56 9.79
N SER A 131 0.27 19.23 9.76
CA SER A 131 -0.22 18.44 10.88
C SER A 131 0.70 18.56 12.10
N ARG A 132 0.10 18.66 13.30
CA ARG A 132 0.85 18.58 14.56
C ARG A 132 1.49 17.22 14.81
N ARG A 133 1.14 16.22 14.00
CA ARG A 133 1.53 14.82 14.16
C ARG A 133 2.35 14.28 12.99
N THR A 134 2.77 15.13 12.03
CA THR A 134 3.51 14.69 10.83
C THR A 134 4.63 13.72 11.19
N GLY A 135 4.61 12.54 10.57
CA GLY A 135 5.63 11.48 10.71
C GLY A 135 5.78 10.91 12.12
N ILE A 136 5.29 9.67 12.35
CA ILE A 136 5.63 8.87 13.56
C ILE A 136 7.16 8.77 13.72
N CYS A 137 7.90 8.78 12.61
CA CYS A 137 9.36 8.85 12.60
C CYS A 137 9.92 10.05 13.36
N ASN A 138 9.26 11.21 13.36
CA ASN A 138 9.71 12.39 14.12
C ASN A 138 9.72 12.16 15.64
N PHE A 139 8.98 11.15 16.11
CA PHE A 139 8.91 10.76 17.52
C PHE A 139 9.59 9.42 17.80
N CYS A 140 10.10 8.75 16.76
CA CYS A 140 10.77 7.46 16.88
C CYS A 140 12.25 7.66 17.20
N ARG A 141 12.72 7.06 18.31
CA ARG A 141 14.16 7.10 18.70
C ARG A 141 15.09 6.43 17.69
N ARG A 142 14.56 5.57 16.81
CA ARG A 142 15.34 4.99 15.71
C ARG A 142 15.65 6.03 14.64
N CYS A 143 14.68 6.89 14.29
CA CYS A 143 14.85 7.92 13.25
C CYS A 143 15.43 9.22 13.82
N ASN A 144 15.13 9.52 15.09
CA ASN A 144 15.54 10.71 15.83
C ASN A 144 16.12 10.31 17.21
N PRO A 145 17.36 9.80 17.25
CA PRO A 145 18.03 9.33 18.47
C PRO A 145 18.38 10.43 19.46
#